data_AF-A0A8J6STY6-F1
#
_entry.id   AF-A0A8J6STY6-F1
#
_cell.length_a   1.000
_cell.length_b   1.000
_cell.length_c   1.000
_cell.angle_alpha   90.00
_cell.angle_beta   90.00
_cell.angle_gamma   90.00
#
_symmetry.space_group_name_H-M   'P 1'
#
loop_
_entity.id
_entity.type
_entity.pdbx_description
1 polymer ?
#
loop_
_entity_poly.entity_id
_entity_poly.type
_entity_poly.pdbx_seq_one_letter_code
_entity_poly.pdbx_strand_id
1 'polypeptide(L)'
;MKRFIPSFSRHIVSLATKEMNQLLTPSPRIFVLDSDDDARPLLKHNLQIWGYSVTLALDEVDALERTQGKGDRFDLILISQVGETIDRWMAIGQKIRQNTVLDSRTPIIVMAERYGADLEGQNIQMGDNEYVTYLEDGQQLKRILQQLCPVY
;
A
#
# COMPACT_ATOMS: atom_id res chain seq x y z
N MET A 1 40.33 -3.49 -45.95
CA MET A 1 38.91 -3.51 -45.54
C MET A 1 38.81 -3.13 -44.07
N LYS A 2 38.30 -1.94 -43.72
CA LYS A 2 38.04 -1.54 -42.33
C LYS A 2 36.57 -1.84 -42.00
N ARG A 3 36.31 -2.63 -40.95
CA ARG A 3 34.96 -2.92 -40.45
C ARG A 3 34.38 -1.66 -39.80
N PHE A 4 33.22 -1.24 -40.27
CA PHE A 4 32.41 -0.19 -39.65
C PHE A 4 31.58 -0.84 -38.53
N ILE A 5 31.84 -0.48 -37.28
CA ILE A 5 30.99 -0.86 -36.14
C ILE A 5 30.14 0.38 -35.83
N PRO A 6 28.80 0.33 -35.94
CA PRO A 6 27.98 1.47 -35.58
C PRO A 6 28.07 1.70 -34.08
N SER A 7 28.53 2.87 -33.66
CA SER A 7 28.44 3.31 -32.28
C SER A 7 26.99 3.68 -32.00
N PHE A 8 26.22 2.73 -31.47
CA PHE A 8 24.93 3.04 -30.88
C PHE A 8 25.15 3.83 -29.59
N SER A 9 24.56 5.02 -29.55
CA SER A 9 24.70 5.96 -28.43
C SER A 9 24.23 5.30 -27.13
N ARG A 10 25.09 5.28 -26.09
CA ARG A 10 24.80 4.67 -24.77
C ARG A 10 23.50 5.18 -24.14
N HIS A 11 23.01 6.34 -24.56
CA HIS A 11 21.75 6.94 -24.10
C HIS A 11 20.50 6.20 -24.58
N ILE A 12 20.49 5.63 -25.79
CA ILE A 12 19.32 4.91 -26.32
C ILE A 12 19.19 3.53 -25.67
N VAL A 13 20.31 2.85 -25.42
CA VAL A 13 20.32 1.55 -24.71
C VAL A 13 19.84 1.72 -23.26
N SER A 14 20.21 2.82 -22.60
CA SER A 14 19.81 3.12 -21.21
C SER A 14 18.32 3.45 -21.04
N LEU A 15 17.69 4.07 -22.04
CA LEU A 15 16.25 4.39 -22.00
C LEU A 15 15.41 3.12 -22.20
N ALA A 16 15.78 2.29 -23.18
CA ALA A 16 15.09 1.03 -23.44
C ALA A 16 15.20 0.03 -22.27
N THR A 17 16.33 0.01 -21.53
CA THR A 17 16.47 -0.83 -20.33
C THR A 17 15.67 -0.31 -19.13
N LYS A 18 15.47 1.00 -19.01
CA LYS A 18 14.64 1.59 -17.95
C LYS A 18 13.15 1.32 -18.19
N GLU A 19 12.69 1.47 -19.42
CA GLU A 19 11.32 1.16 -19.85
C GLU A 19 11.02 -0.36 -19.78
N MET A 20 11.97 -1.22 -20.18
CA MET A 20 11.83 -2.67 -20.04
C MET A 20 11.87 -3.16 -18.59
N ASN A 21 12.63 -2.50 -17.70
CA ASN A 21 12.61 -2.84 -16.28
C ASN A 21 11.33 -2.38 -15.57
N GLN A 22 10.71 -1.27 -15.99
CA GLN A 22 9.39 -0.84 -15.48
C GLN A 22 8.29 -1.86 -15.84
N LEU A 23 8.41 -2.54 -16.98
CA LEU A 23 7.49 -3.61 -17.38
C LEU A 23 7.68 -4.92 -16.59
N LEU A 24 8.75 -5.05 -15.80
CA LEU A 24 9.11 -6.28 -15.08
C LEU A 24 9.04 -6.16 -13.55
N THR A 25 8.85 -4.96 -13.00
CA THR A 25 8.64 -4.81 -11.56
C THR A 25 7.22 -5.24 -11.17
N PRO A 26 7.06 -6.21 -10.26
CA PRO A 26 5.74 -6.60 -9.79
C PRO A 26 5.04 -5.43 -9.12
N SER A 27 3.74 -5.26 -9.39
CA SER A 27 2.90 -4.26 -8.73
C SER A 27 3.02 -4.36 -7.21
N PRO A 28 3.20 -3.24 -6.49
CA PRO A 28 3.25 -3.27 -5.04
C PRO A 28 1.97 -3.87 -4.45
N ARG A 29 2.12 -4.68 -3.40
CA ARG A 29 1.03 -5.44 -2.79
C ARG A 29 0.55 -4.75 -1.52
N ILE A 30 -0.72 -4.34 -1.50
CA ILE A 30 -1.38 -3.79 -0.33
C ILE A 30 -2.23 -4.88 0.34
N PHE A 31 -2.02 -5.07 1.64
CA PHE A 31 -2.93 -5.82 2.49
C PHE A 31 -3.99 -4.87 3.05
N VAL A 32 -5.26 -5.13 2.79
CA VAL A 32 -6.38 -4.27 3.19
C VAL A 32 -7.24 -5.03 4.20
N LEU A 33 -7.52 -4.41 5.34
CA LEU A 33 -8.51 -4.85 6.31
C LEU A 33 -9.69 -3.88 6.27
N ASP A 34 -10.84 -4.36 5.80
CA ASP A 34 -12.03 -3.54 5.64
C ASP A 34 -13.31 -4.36 5.88
N SER A 35 -14.01 -4.04 6.97
CA SER A 35 -15.26 -4.70 7.35
C SER A 35 -16.50 -4.06 6.72
N ASP A 36 -16.39 -2.93 6.02
CA ASP A 36 -17.52 -2.27 5.37
C ASP A 36 -17.80 -2.88 3.99
N ASP A 37 -18.91 -3.62 3.88
CA ASP A 37 -19.32 -4.31 2.66
C ASP A 37 -19.64 -3.37 1.49
N ASP A 38 -20.09 -2.15 1.78
CA ASP A 38 -20.49 -1.17 0.78
C ASP A 38 -19.28 -0.38 0.25
N ALA A 39 -18.34 -0.01 1.13
CA ALA A 39 -17.15 0.76 0.77
C ALA A 39 -16.04 -0.12 0.14
N ARG A 40 -15.88 -1.36 0.61
CA ARG A 40 -14.77 -2.25 0.23
C ARG A 40 -14.64 -2.51 -1.28
N PRO A 41 -15.72 -2.75 -2.07
CA PRO A 41 -15.60 -2.95 -3.51
C PRO A 41 -15.01 -1.73 -4.24
N LEU A 42 -15.42 -0.53 -3.85
CA LEU A 42 -14.95 0.71 -4.43
C LEU A 42 -13.48 0.98 -4.05
N LEU A 43 -13.13 0.79 -2.78
CA LEU A 43 -11.74 0.92 -2.32
C LEU A 43 -10.82 -0.03 -3.09
N LYS A 44 -11.18 -1.32 -3.17
CA LYS A 44 -10.43 -2.32 -3.93
C LYS A 44 -10.24 -1.91 -5.39
N HIS A 45 -11.32 -1.49 -6.05
CA HIS A 45 -11.29 -1.09 -7.45
C HIS A 45 -10.36 0.11 -7.68
N ASN A 46 -10.44 1.13 -6.81
CA ASN A 46 -9.58 2.32 -6.90
C ASN A 46 -8.10 1.96 -6.73
N LEU A 47 -7.75 1.15 -5.72
CA LEU A 47 -6.37 0.70 -5.50
C LEU A 47 -5.82 -0.07 -6.72
N GLN A 48 -6.64 -0.92 -7.33
CA GLN A 48 -6.26 -1.68 -8.53
C GLN A 48 -6.04 -0.76 -9.74
N ILE A 49 -6.92 0.22 -9.97
CA ILE A 49 -6.74 1.23 -11.02
C ILE A 49 -5.46 2.05 -10.79
N TRP A 50 -5.09 2.30 -9.54
CA TRP A 50 -3.86 3.00 -9.20
C TRP A 50 -2.59 2.14 -9.33
N GLY A 51 -2.73 0.87 -9.72
CA GLY A 51 -1.60 -0.02 -10.04
C GLY A 51 -1.18 -0.96 -8.90
N TYR A 52 -1.96 -1.03 -7.82
CA TYR A 52 -1.68 -1.91 -6.69
C TYR A 52 -2.31 -3.30 -6.86
N SER A 53 -1.57 -4.32 -6.41
CA SER A 53 -2.16 -5.63 -6.14
C SER A 53 -2.78 -5.64 -4.74
N VAL A 54 -4.01 -6.11 -4.60
CA VAL A 54 -4.77 -6.01 -3.34
C VAL A 54 -5.08 -7.39 -2.79
N THR A 55 -4.71 -7.63 -1.53
CA THR A 55 -5.21 -8.75 -0.73
C THR A 55 -6.13 -8.20 0.36
N LEU A 56 -7.35 -8.70 0.42
CA LEU A 56 -8.37 -8.23 1.35
C LEU A 56 -8.60 -9.23 2.48
N ALA A 57 -8.81 -8.69 3.66
CA ALA A 57 -9.36 -9.36 4.83
C ALA A 57 -10.58 -8.61 5.36
N LEU A 58 -11.55 -9.35 5.91
CA LEU A 58 -12.83 -8.79 6.38
C LEU A 58 -12.83 -8.46 7.87
N ASP A 59 -12.03 -9.17 8.65
CA ASP A 59 -11.92 -9.02 10.09
C ASP A 59 -10.53 -9.45 10.59
N GLU A 60 -10.27 -9.32 11.90
CA GLU A 60 -8.97 -9.70 12.49
C GLU A 60 -8.66 -11.20 12.31
N VAL A 61 -9.67 -12.08 12.35
CA VAL A 61 -9.46 -13.53 12.22
C VAL A 61 -9.04 -13.87 10.79
N ASP A 62 -9.82 -13.43 9.79
CA ASP A 62 -9.50 -13.57 8.37
C ASP A 62 -8.16 -12.89 8.03
N ALA A 63 -7.85 -11.77 8.67
CA ALA A 63 -6.58 -11.09 8.48
C ALA A 63 -5.40 -11.95 8.96
N LEU A 64 -5.49 -12.51 10.17
CA LEU A 64 -4.46 -13.36 10.74
C LEU A 64 -4.33 -14.69 9.97
N GLU A 65 -5.43 -15.30 9.54
CA GLU A 65 -5.38 -16.54 8.73
C GLU A 65 -4.69 -16.33 7.37
N ARG A 66 -4.95 -15.19 6.70
CA ARG A 66 -4.33 -14.88 5.41
C ARG A 66 -2.85 -14.57 5.51
N THR A 67 -2.42 -14.15 6.68
CA THR A 67 -1.06 -13.66 6.94
C THR A 67 -0.18 -14.73 7.59
N GLN A 68 -0.78 -15.75 8.20
CA GLN A 68 -0.09 -16.93 8.68
C GLN A 68 0.43 -17.81 7.52
N GLY A 69 1.74 -18.06 7.52
CA GLY A 69 2.34 -19.16 6.76
C GLY A 69 2.50 -18.98 5.25
N LYS A 70 2.19 -17.81 4.69
CA LYS A 70 2.40 -17.51 3.27
C LYS A 70 3.61 -16.60 3.10
N GLY A 71 4.57 -17.00 2.25
CA GLY A 71 5.74 -16.20 1.87
C GLY A 71 5.40 -14.95 1.05
N ASP A 72 4.17 -14.45 1.17
CA ASP A 72 3.70 -13.25 0.51
C ASP A 72 4.18 -12.03 1.29
N ARG A 73 4.98 -11.20 0.61
CA ARG A 73 5.36 -9.88 1.11
C ARG A 73 4.31 -8.87 0.68
N PHE A 74 3.87 -8.05 1.63
CA PHE A 74 3.08 -6.85 1.41
C PHE A 74 4.01 -5.65 1.58
N ASP A 75 3.77 -4.62 0.77
CA ASP A 75 4.53 -3.39 0.79
C ASP A 75 3.83 -2.33 1.66
N LEU A 76 2.55 -2.55 2.01
CA LEU A 76 1.76 -1.69 2.89
C LEU A 76 0.57 -2.44 3.50
N ILE A 77 0.20 -2.10 4.73
CA ILE A 77 -1.04 -2.51 5.41
C ILE A 77 -1.97 -1.29 5.49
N LEU A 78 -3.19 -1.42 4.98
CA LEU A 78 -4.23 -0.40 5.01
C LEU A 78 -5.43 -0.92 5.79
N ILE A 79 -5.91 -0.17 6.76
CA ILE A 79 -7.01 -0.58 7.65
C ILE A 79 -8.10 0.49 7.60
N SER A 80 -9.31 0.13 7.20
CA SER A 80 -10.51 0.97 7.37
C SER A 80 -10.99 0.83 8.82
N GLN A 81 -10.83 1.87 9.63
CA GLN A 81 -11.31 1.85 11.02
C GLN A 81 -12.83 1.91 11.03
N VAL A 82 -13.49 0.90 11.57
CA VAL A 82 -14.94 0.91 11.79
C VAL A 82 -15.23 0.57 13.25
N GLY A 83 -16.08 1.37 13.90
CA GLY A 83 -16.66 1.11 15.24
C GLY A 83 -15.71 1.19 16.45
N GLU A 84 -14.49 0.66 16.34
CA GLU A 84 -13.48 0.59 17.39
C GLU A 84 -12.46 1.74 17.31
N THR A 85 -11.65 1.93 18.35
CA THR A 85 -10.68 3.04 18.41
C THR A 85 -9.53 2.89 17.42
N ILE A 86 -8.91 4.02 17.03
CA ILE A 86 -7.70 4.03 16.19
C ILE A 86 -6.59 3.16 16.81
N ASP A 87 -6.35 3.27 18.13
CA ASP A 87 -5.32 2.50 18.82
C ASP A 87 -5.56 0.99 18.71
N ARG A 88 -6.83 0.55 18.75
CA ARG A 88 -7.19 -0.87 18.58
C ARG A 88 -6.85 -1.38 17.18
N TRP A 89 -7.18 -0.61 16.15
CA TRP A 89 -6.87 -0.97 14.77
C TRP A 89 -5.38 -0.87 14.45
N MET A 90 -4.68 0.09 15.05
CA MET A 90 -3.22 0.18 14.97
C MET A 90 -2.56 -1.07 15.57
N ALA A 91 -3.01 -1.51 16.75
CA ALA A 91 -2.53 -2.74 17.36
C ALA A 91 -2.81 -3.99 16.50
N ILE A 92 -3.94 -4.05 15.78
CA ILE A 92 -4.21 -5.12 14.80
C ILE A 92 -3.20 -5.07 13.65
N GLY A 93 -2.96 -3.89 13.07
CA GLY A 93 -1.97 -3.72 12.01
C GLY A 93 -0.58 -4.16 12.45
N GLN A 94 -0.19 -3.81 13.67
CA GLN A 94 1.09 -4.24 14.26
C GLN A 94 1.16 -5.75 14.43
N LYS A 95 0.09 -6.41 14.93
CA LYS A 95 0.02 -7.88 15.03
C LYS A 95 0.13 -8.54 13.65
N ILE A 96 -0.55 -8.02 12.63
CA ILE A 96 -0.46 -8.52 11.25
C ILE A 96 0.99 -8.40 10.75
N ARG A 97 1.61 -7.24 10.94
CA ARG A 97 3.02 -7.01 10.56
C ARG A 97 3.98 -7.95 11.28
N GLN A 98 3.71 -8.31 12.53
CA GLN A 98 4.54 -9.23 13.32
C GLN A 98 4.33 -10.71 12.99
N ASN A 99 3.12 -11.11 12.59
CA ASN A 99 2.75 -12.51 12.34
C ASN A 99 3.06 -13.00 10.91
N THR A 100 3.73 -12.18 10.11
CA THR A 100 4.01 -12.40 8.69
C THR A 100 5.52 -12.45 8.44
N VAL A 101 5.90 -12.84 7.22
CA VAL A 101 7.24 -12.55 6.67
C VAL A 101 7.36 -11.07 6.26
N LEU A 102 6.51 -10.18 6.80
CA LEU A 102 6.60 -8.76 6.48
C LEU A 102 7.84 -8.15 7.10
N ASP A 103 8.43 -7.23 6.34
CA ASP A 103 9.51 -6.38 6.85
C ASP A 103 8.94 -5.58 8.03
N SER A 104 9.69 -5.46 9.13
CA SER A 104 9.31 -4.61 10.26
C SER A 104 9.11 -3.15 9.85
N ARG A 105 9.61 -2.76 8.68
CA ARG A 105 9.42 -1.46 8.04
C ARG A 105 8.14 -1.32 7.22
N THR A 106 7.33 -2.37 7.06
CA THR A 106 6.09 -2.29 6.28
C THR A 106 5.18 -1.20 6.89
N PRO A 107 4.80 -0.16 6.12
CA PRO A 107 3.93 0.88 6.62
C PRO A 107 2.54 0.37 6.97
N ILE A 108 1.99 0.92 8.05
CA ILE A 108 0.61 0.71 8.48
C ILE A 108 -0.11 2.06 8.35
N ILE A 109 -1.24 2.07 7.65
CA ILE A 109 -2.16 3.21 7.59
C ILE A 109 -3.51 2.78 8.17
N VAL A 110 -3.99 3.51 9.16
CA VAL A 110 -5.38 3.44 9.63
C VAL A 110 -6.15 4.61 9.04
N MET A 111 -7.19 4.35 8.24
CA MET A 111 -8.14 5.35 7.76
C MET A 111 -9.22 5.53 8.81
N ALA A 112 -9.28 6.70 9.43
CA ALA A 112 -10.33 7.01 10.39
C ALA A 112 -11.67 7.17 9.65
N GLU A 113 -12.74 6.58 10.16
CA GLU A 113 -14.10 6.74 9.63
C GLU A 113 -14.77 8.00 10.21
N ARG A 114 -14.48 8.31 11.49
CA ARG A 114 -15.11 9.42 12.21
C ARG A 114 -14.08 10.31 12.87
N TYR A 115 -14.14 11.60 12.55
CA TYR A 115 -13.24 12.63 13.05
C TYR A 115 -13.90 14.02 12.99
N GLY A 116 -13.33 14.97 13.75
CA GLY A 116 -13.74 16.36 13.68
C GLY A 116 -13.19 17.05 12.42
N ALA A 117 -13.87 18.12 11.99
CA ALA A 117 -13.45 18.91 10.82
C ALA A 117 -12.04 19.53 10.98
N ASP A 118 -11.54 19.64 12.20
CA ASP A 118 -10.19 20.09 12.50
C ASP A 118 -9.12 19.08 12.06
N LEU A 119 -9.45 17.80 11.95
CA LEU A 119 -8.54 16.72 11.54
C LEU A 119 -8.63 16.36 10.07
N GLU A 120 -9.71 16.74 9.37
CA GLU A 120 -9.91 16.43 7.96
C GLU A 120 -8.72 16.89 7.10
N GLY A 121 -8.32 16.07 6.12
CA GLY A 121 -7.18 16.36 5.25
C GLY A 121 -5.81 16.02 5.87
N GLN A 122 -5.75 15.55 7.11
CA GLN A 122 -4.48 15.30 7.80
C GLN A 122 -4.02 13.85 7.71
N ASN A 123 -2.70 13.69 7.65
CA ASN A 123 -2.00 12.42 7.84
C ASN A 123 -1.10 12.57 9.08
N ILE A 124 -1.44 11.88 10.17
CA ILE A 124 -0.70 11.94 11.43
C ILE A 124 0.19 10.71 11.52
N GLN A 125 1.49 10.92 11.72
CA GLN A 125 2.43 9.84 11.99
C GLN A 125 2.44 9.56 13.50
N MET A 126 2.08 8.34 13.88
CA MET A 126 1.98 7.90 15.28
C MET A 126 3.27 7.22 15.78
N GLY A 127 4.03 6.65 14.85
CA GLY A 127 5.26 5.91 15.14
C GLY A 127 6.09 5.68 13.88
N ASP A 128 7.05 4.75 13.97
CA ASP A 128 7.89 4.39 12.83
C ASP A 128 7.05 3.63 11.78
N ASN A 129 6.84 4.26 10.63
CA ASN A 129 6.01 3.76 9.54
C ASN A 129 4.55 3.46 9.95
N GLU A 130 4.01 4.21 10.90
CA GLU A 130 2.63 4.07 11.38
C GLU A 130 1.88 5.40 11.22
N TYR A 131 0.76 5.36 10.52
CA TYR A 131 0.03 6.55 10.11
C TYR A 131 -1.47 6.39 10.38
N VAL A 132 -2.08 7.51 10.73
CA VAL A 132 -3.53 7.69 10.72
C VAL A 132 -3.85 8.72 9.66
N THR A 133 -4.81 8.42 8.79
CA THR A 133 -5.29 9.35 7.77
C THR A 133 -6.75 9.70 8.02
N TYR A 134 -7.03 10.99 7.99
CA TYR A 134 -8.36 11.59 8.13
C TYR A 134 -8.70 12.16 6.76
N LEU A 135 -9.49 11.43 5.98
CA LEU A 135 -9.60 11.66 4.54
C LEU A 135 -10.48 12.89 4.21
N GLU A 136 -9.94 13.85 3.47
CA GLU A 136 -10.76 14.83 2.75
C GLU A 136 -11.38 14.18 1.51
N ASP A 137 -10.61 13.36 0.81
CA ASP A 137 -10.99 12.71 -0.43
C ASP A 137 -10.12 11.49 -0.77
N GLY A 138 -10.45 10.80 -1.87
CA GLY A 138 -9.66 9.69 -2.37
C GLY A 138 -8.29 10.08 -2.96
N GLN A 139 -8.07 11.34 -3.33
CA GLN A 139 -6.77 11.81 -3.82
C GLN A 139 -5.77 11.95 -2.67
N GLN A 140 -6.21 12.30 -1.46
CA GLN A 140 -5.37 12.25 -0.27
C GLN A 140 -4.87 10.82 -0.01
N LEU A 141 -5.77 9.83 -0.03
CA LEU A 141 -5.39 8.42 0.12
C LEU A 141 -4.37 8.02 -0.96
N LYS A 142 -4.63 8.37 -2.22
CA LYS A 142 -3.70 8.08 -3.32
C LYS A 142 -2.32 8.70 -3.08
N ARG A 143 -2.25 9.96 -2.64
CA ARG A 143 -0.99 10.68 -2.39
C ARG A 143 -0.16 9.99 -1.30
N ILE A 144 -0.75 9.64 -0.16
CA ILE A 144 -0.01 8.97 0.92
C ILE A 144 0.43 7.56 0.51
N LEU A 145 -0.41 6.83 -0.24
CA LEU A 145 -0.02 5.52 -0.77
C LEU A 145 1.17 5.63 -1.73
N GLN A 146 1.18 6.60 -2.64
CA GLN A 146 2.30 6.80 -3.55
C GLN A 146 3.58 7.23 -2.84
N GLN A 147 3.47 7.98 -1.74
CA GLN A 147 4.61 8.37 -0.92
C GLN A 147 5.24 7.16 -0.19
N LEU A 148 4.41 6.28 0.37
CA LEU A 148 4.87 5.18 1.22
C LEU A 148 5.11 3.87 0.46
N CYS A 149 4.42 3.71 -0.67
CA CYS A 149 4.37 2.50 -1.48
C CYS A 149 4.23 2.91 -2.97
N PRO A 150 5.31 3.40 -3.60
CA PRO A 150 5.26 3.92 -4.97
C PRO A 150 5.03 2.80 -6.00
N VAL A 151 4.20 3.12 -6.99
CA VAL A 151 4.02 2.32 -8.23
C VAL A 151 4.96 2.89 -9.28
N TYR A 152 5.78 2.06 -9.92
CA TYR A 152 6.86 2.45 -10.84
C TYR A 152 6.54 2.19 -12.31
#